data_AF-A0A419WX07-F1
#
_entry.id   AF-A0A419WX07-F1
#
_cell.length_a   1.000
_cell.length_b   1.000
_cell.length_c   1.000
_cell.angle_alpha   90.00
_cell.angle_beta   90.00
_cell.angle_gamma   90.00
#
_symmetry.space_group_name_H-M   'P 1'
#
loop_
_entity.id
_entity.type
_entity.pdbx_description
1 polymer ?
#
loop_
_entity_poly.entity_id
_entity_poly.type
_entity_poly.pdbx_seq_one_letter_code
_entity_poly.pdbx_strand_id
1 'polypeptide(L)'
;MKKICVIITLISTAFFNIAGVVPPPGQTPITISTEDDRRSDPNPDLNLNKNLLTITSTGKLMVRNLVVDNNSDVVIQTDGVLIVEGDLITENKMTIEAGGTLIVLGDFVHTGSDTNHGGFTSSDPSNVYILGSIDGSDDGNHLNPNLYPVLQCDGAASNDGLTDYQNNCNFGGETDLMTNPIYQAICGENFSGGEISSDQEVCEGNELDPFLNVSPATTSGNETSFTYQWYYTTKLNSDPKTDLMSWTLIENAESLDYTSNIGSITQTTFFVRQASKGAGCVTYSNIVTIDMVDAPSPIGIFHE
;
A
#
# COMPACT_ATOMS: atom_id res chain seq x y z
N MET A 1 13.42 1.63 40.01
CA MET A 1 14.57 1.85 39.12
C MET A 1 14.45 0.90 37.94
N LYS A 2 13.93 1.39 36.81
CA LYS A 2 13.74 0.61 35.56
C LYS A 2 15.12 0.40 34.94
N LYS A 3 15.52 -0.87 34.74
CA LYS A 3 16.72 -1.21 33.98
C LYS A 3 16.40 -1.04 32.49
N ILE A 4 17.02 -0.04 31.89
CA ILE A 4 17.08 0.17 30.45
C ILE A 4 17.95 -0.95 29.87
N CYS A 5 17.39 -1.77 28.97
CA CYS A 5 18.12 -2.76 28.20
C CYS A 5 18.40 -2.14 26.82
N VAL A 6 19.61 -1.63 26.65
CA VAL A 6 20.14 -1.24 25.32
C VAL A 6 20.82 -2.48 24.77
N ILE A 7 20.20 -3.10 23.77
CA ILE A 7 20.85 -4.13 22.94
C ILE A 7 21.40 -3.39 21.73
N ILE A 8 22.67 -2.98 21.81
CA ILE A 8 23.48 -2.68 20.63
C ILE A 8 24.22 -3.96 20.30
N THR A 9 23.70 -4.73 19.34
CA THR A 9 24.40 -5.90 18.82
C THR A 9 25.49 -5.41 17.87
N LEU A 10 26.71 -5.27 18.38
CA LEU A 10 27.92 -5.15 17.57
C LEU A 10 28.17 -6.50 16.88
N ILE A 11 27.75 -6.62 15.61
CA ILE A 11 28.05 -7.80 14.80
C ILE A 11 29.46 -7.67 14.22
N SER A 12 30.29 -8.64 14.59
CA SER A 12 31.66 -8.88 14.14
C SER A 12 31.79 -8.89 12.61
N THR A 13 32.78 -8.15 12.10
CA THR A 13 33.19 -8.15 10.69
C THR A 13 33.82 -9.49 10.29
N ALA A 14 33.00 -10.42 9.79
CA ALA A 14 33.48 -11.51 8.95
C ALA A 14 33.32 -11.09 7.49
N PHE A 15 34.44 -10.72 6.85
CA PHE A 15 34.51 -10.48 5.42
C PHE A 15 34.24 -11.78 4.66
N PHE A 16 33.00 -12.01 4.25
CA PHE A 16 32.71 -12.89 3.13
C PHE A 16 32.64 -12.02 1.87
N ASN A 17 33.68 -12.11 1.04
CA ASN A 17 33.64 -11.65 -0.35
C ASN A 17 32.64 -12.53 -1.11
N ILE A 18 31.36 -12.20 -1.00
CA ILE A 18 30.39 -12.48 -2.06
C ILE A 18 30.66 -11.41 -3.11
N ALA A 19 30.74 -11.77 -4.39
CA ALA A 19 30.97 -10.83 -5.48
C ALA A 19 29.90 -9.73 -5.45
N GLY A 20 30.22 -8.64 -4.77
CA GLY A 20 29.28 -7.64 -4.30
C GLY A 20 29.81 -6.27 -4.63
N VAL A 21 28.91 -5.44 -5.12
CA VAL A 21 29.10 -4.04 -5.46
C VAL A 21 30.06 -3.38 -4.46
N VAL A 22 31.26 -2.99 -4.91
CA VAL A 22 32.23 -2.32 -4.06
C VAL A 22 31.66 -0.93 -3.78
N PRO A 23 31.46 -0.53 -2.51
CA PRO A 23 30.96 0.81 -2.21
C PRO A 23 31.88 1.86 -2.83
N PRO A 24 31.34 2.85 -3.55
CA PRO A 24 32.09 4.04 -3.92
C PRO A 24 32.89 4.61 -2.74
N PRO A 25 34.06 5.23 -2.99
CA PRO A 25 34.89 5.77 -1.93
C PRO A 25 34.11 6.71 -1.00
N GLY A 26 34.06 6.38 0.29
CA GLY A 26 33.41 7.19 1.32
C GLY A 26 32.03 6.72 1.78
N GLN A 27 31.52 5.60 1.25
CA GLN A 27 30.27 5.00 1.73
C GLN A 27 30.50 3.92 2.81
N THR A 28 29.56 3.83 3.76
CA THR A 28 29.51 2.78 4.78
C THR A 28 28.52 1.68 4.38
N PRO A 29 28.96 0.42 4.15
CA PRO A 29 28.08 -0.65 3.71
C PRO A 29 27.12 -1.12 4.82
N ILE A 30 25.88 -1.42 4.44
CA ILE A 30 24.84 -2.05 5.24
C ILE A 30 24.33 -3.23 4.41
N THR A 31 24.39 -4.46 4.93
CA THR A 31 23.96 -5.65 4.20
C THR A 31 22.84 -6.38 4.91
N ILE A 32 21.73 -6.60 4.20
CA ILE A 32 20.60 -7.40 4.67
C ILE A 32 20.61 -8.75 3.95
N SER A 33 20.83 -9.82 4.73
CA SER A 33 20.95 -11.19 4.20
C SER A 33 19.85 -12.15 4.64
N THR A 34 19.01 -11.70 5.57
CA THR A 34 17.81 -12.40 6.05
C THR A 34 16.66 -11.41 6.13
N GLU A 35 15.50 -11.85 6.61
CA GLU A 35 14.40 -10.94 6.94
C GLU A 35 14.78 -10.03 8.13
N ASP A 36 14.61 -8.72 7.93
CA ASP A 36 14.73 -7.62 8.90
C ASP A 36 13.43 -6.81 8.82
N ASP A 37 12.50 -7.11 9.72
CA ASP A 37 11.20 -6.43 9.81
C ASP A 37 11.26 -5.38 10.92
N ARG A 38 11.40 -4.11 10.53
CA ARG A 38 11.53 -3.00 11.50
C ARG A 38 10.21 -2.42 11.95
N ARG A 39 9.06 -2.99 11.59
CA ARG A 39 7.75 -2.45 11.99
C ARG A 39 7.54 -2.41 13.50
N SER A 40 8.15 -3.36 14.21
CA SER A 40 8.12 -3.39 15.68
C SER A 40 9.14 -2.46 16.34
N ASP A 41 10.02 -1.82 15.58
CA ASP A 41 11.06 -0.96 16.13
C ASP A 41 10.49 0.38 16.60
N PRO A 42 11.04 0.95 17.68
CA PRO A 42 10.62 2.28 18.16
C PRO A 42 10.95 3.41 17.17
N ASN A 43 11.85 3.16 16.22
CA ASN A 43 12.15 4.05 15.10
C ASN A 43 12.28 3.22 13.81
N PRO A 44 11.16 2.95 13.13
CA PRO A 44 11.14 2.09 11.95
C PRO A 44 11.64 2.78 10.68
N ASP A 45 11.97 4.08 10.75
CA ASP A 45 12.54 4.83 9.63
C ASP A 45 14.03 4.51 9.44
N LEU A 46 14.45 4.40 8.18
CA LEU A 46 15.84 4.21 7.81
C LEU A 46 16.35 5.43 7.03
N ASN A 47 17.36 6.09 7.59
CA ASN A 47 18.05 7.18 6.91
C ASN A 47 19.45 6.71 6.52
N LEU A 48 19.71 6.67 5.22
CA LEU A 48 21.02 6.40 4.65
C LEU A 48 21.75 7.72 4.47
N ASN A 49 22.94 7.86 5.05
CA ASN A 49 23.81 9.04 4.92
C ASN A 49 25.21 8.57 4.55
N LYS A 50 25.51 8.62 3.24
CA LYS A 50 26.72 8.03 2.65
C LYS A 50 26.81 6.55 2.98
N ASN A 51 25.71 5.84 2.79
CA ASN A 51 25.66 4.40 2.98
C ASN A 51 25.53 3.68 1.64
N LEU A 52 26.03 2.45 1.56
CA LEU A 52 25.61 1.48 0.54
C LEU A 52 24.71 0.47 1.23
N LEU A 53 23.40 0.56 1.01
CA LEU A 53 22.46 -0.48 1.43
C LEU A 53 22.43 -1.57 0.38
N THR A 54 22.73 -2.81 0.76
CA THR A 54 22.62 -3.99 -0.09
C THR A 54 21.62 -4.97 0.50
N ILE A 55 20.51 -5.19 -0.19
CA ILE A 55 19.60 -6.30 0.08
C ILE A 55 20.04 -7.46 -0.81
N THR A 56 20.52 -8.53 -0.19
CA THR A 56 20.97 -9.73 -0.93
C THR A 56 19.78 -10.53 -1.45
N SER A 57 20.03 -11.56 -2.27
CA SER A 57 18.99 -12.42 -2.85
C SER A 57 18.12 -13.17 -1.85
N THR A 58 18.54 -13.27 -0.58
CA THR A 58 17.73 -13.85 0.51
C THR A 58 17.31 -12.81 1.55
N GLY A 59 17.72 -11.56 1.35
CA GLY A 59 17.42 -10.46 2.25
C GLY A 59 16.01 -9.94 2.00
N LYS A 60 15.32 -9.62 3.09
CA LYS A 60 14.05 -8.91 3.05
C LYS A 60 14.11 -7.81 4.10
N LEU A 61 13.93 -6.55 3.70
CA LEU A 61 13.91 -5.41 4.61
C LEU A 61 12.55 -4.74 4.54
N MET A 62 11.91 -4.55 5.70
CA MET A 62 10.73 -3.69 5.84
C MET A 62 11.08 -2.49 6.72
N VAL A 63 10.81 -1.29 6.22
CA VAL A 63 11.00 -0.02 6.93
C VAL A 63 9.76 0.84 6.77
N ARG A 64 9.55 1.79 7.69
CA ARG A 64 8.44 2.74 7.57
C ARG A 64 8.74 3.74 6.47
N ASN A 65 9.65 4.68 6.69
CA ASN A 65 10.15 5.56 5.65
C ASN A 65 11.60 5.23 5.32
N LEU A 66 12.01 5.49 4.08
CA LEU A 66 13.40 5.37 3.64
C LEU A 66 13.87 6.70 3.07
N VAL A 67 14.90 7.27 3.68
CA VAL A 67 15.61 8.44 3.15
C VAL A 67 16.95 7.99 2.59
N VAL A 68 17.17 8.25 1.30
CA VAL A 68 18.42 8.04 0.59
C VAL A 68 19.09 9.41 0.37
N ASP A 69 19.82 9.88 1.38
CA ASP A 69 20.54 11.16 1.36
C ASP A 69 21.71 11.11 0.35
N ASN A 70 22.35 12.25 0.15
CA ASN A 70 23.35 12.45 -0.86
C ASN A 70 24.53 11.47 -0.79
N ASN A 71 24.90 10.91 -1.94
CA ASN A 71 25.96 9.89 -2.07
C ASN A 71 25.66 8.59 -1.31
N SER A 72 24.38 8.25 -1.12
CA SER A 72 23.96 6.95 -0.61
C SER A 72 23.42 6.10 -1.75
N ASP A 73 23.72 4.82 -1.74
CA ASP A 73 23.27 3.88 -2.77
C ASP A 73 22.42 2.77 -2.15
N VAL A 74 21.45 2.29 -2.92
CA VAL A 74 20.60 1.14 -2.59
C VAL A 74 20.73 0.13 -3.72
N VAL A 75 21.16 -1.08 -3.40
CA VAL A 75 21.24 -2.20 -4.33
C VAL A 75 20.36 -3.32 -3.79
N ILE A 76 19.37 -3.71 -4.58
CA ILE A 76 18.52 -4.86 -4.30
C ILE A 76 18.92 -5.93 -5.31
N GLN A 77 19.57 -6.99 -4.84
CA GLN A 77 19.94 -8.11 -5.70
C GLN A 77 18.68 -8.87 -6.15
N THR A 78 18.80 -9.63 -7.23
CA THR A 78 17.75 -10.56 -7.69
C THR A 78 17.20 -11.39 -6.52
N ASP A 79 15.88 -11.51 -6.43
CA ASP A 79 15.12 -12.14 -5.34
C ASP A 79 15.15 -11.43 -3.97
N GLY A 80 16.01 -10.41 -3.79
CA GLY A 80 15.99 -9.55 -2.62
C GLY A 80 14.74 -8.67 -2.59
N VAL A 81 14.27 -8.34 -1.38
CA VAL A 81 13.01 -7.59 -1.19
C VAL A 81 13.23 -6.38 -0.29
N LEU A 82 12.86 -5.20 -0.77
CA LEU A 82 12.78 -3.98 0.03
C LEU A 82 11.34 -3.46 0.01
N ILE A 83 10.77 -3.28 1.20
CA ILE A 83 9.43 -2.71 1.40
C ILE A 83 9.58 -1.45 2.23
N VAL A 84 9.06 -0.35 1.70
CA VAL A 84 8.93 0.96 2.35
C VAL A 84 7.44 1.20 2.57
N GLU A 85 6.98 1.19 3.83
CA GLU A 85 5.54 1.29 4.14
C GLU A 85 4.96 2.70 4.00
N GLY A 86 5.82 3.71 4.02
CA GLY A 86 5.51 5.11 3.76
C GLY A 86 6.34 5.61 2.60
N ASP A 87 7.04 6.73 2.80
CA ASP A 87 7.66 7.46 1.71
C ASP A 87 9.10 7.02 1.44
N LEU A 88 9.46 6.95 0.16
CA LEU A 88 10.83 6.84 -0.32
C LEU A 88 11.31 8.22 -0.76
N ILE A 89 12.17 8.83 0.05
CA ILE A 89 12.72 10.17 -0.20
C ILE A 89 14.15 10.03 -0.68
N THR A 90 14.49 10.69 -1.77
CA THR A 90 15.82 10.61 -2.41
C THR A 90 16.42 11.99 -2.64
N GLU A 91 17.73 12.12 -2.45
CA GLU A 91 18.49 13.34 -2.72
C GLU A 91 19.51 13.15 -3.87
N ASN A 92 20.49 14.05 -4.01
CA ASN A 92 21.45 14.03 -5.11
C ASN A 92 22.50 12.92 -4.96
N LYS A 93 22.97 12.38 -6.07
CA LYS A 93 24.14 11.47 -6.17
C LYS A 93 23.86 10.13 -5.50
N MET A 94 22.60 9.76 -5.41
CA MET A 94 22.19 8.43 -5.00
C MET A 94 22.00 7.52 -6.20
N THR A 95 22.19 6.22 -6.03
CA THR A 95 21.72 5.24 -7.02
C THR A 95 20.79 4.24 -6.35
N ILE A 96 19.70 3.90 -7.02
CA ILE A 96 18.84 2.77 -6.66
C ILE A 96 18.91 1.78 -7.81
N GLU A 97 19.43 0.58 -7.52
CA GLU A 97 19.49 -0.54 -8.45
C GLU A 97 18.55 -1.64 -7.94
N ALA A 98 17.30 -1.64 -8.42
CA ALA A 98 16.28 -2.61 -8.07
C ALA A 98 16.35 -3.85 -8.98
N GLY A 99 17.37 -4.69 -8.78
CA GLY A 99 17.47 -6.00 -9.45
C GLY A 99 16.57 -7.08 -8.85
N GLY A 100 16.10 -6.87 -7.61
CA GLY A 100 15.02 -7.63 -6.97
C GLY A 100 13.73 -6.81 -6.88
N THR A 101 12.96 -7.02 -5.81
CA THR A 101 11.66 -6.35 -5.62
C THR A 101 11.79 -5.12 -4.72
N LEU A 102 11.27 -3.99 -5.17
CA LEU A 102 11.10 -2.76 -4.38
C LEU A 102 9.63 -2.38 -4.34
N ILE A 103 9.10 -2.15 -3.14
CA ILE A 103 7.71 -1.75 -2.93
C ILE A 103 7.71 -0.49 -2.06
N VAL A 104 7.07 0.57 -2.54
CA VAL A 104 6.86 1.83 -1.83
C VAL A 104 5.35 2.04 -1.72
N LEU A 105 4.85 2.07 -0.48
CA LEU A 105 3.42 2.12 -0.21
C LEU A 105 2.92 3.56 -0.03
N GLY A 106 3.82 4.50 0.27
CA GLY A 106 3.59 5.94 0.20
C GLY A 106 4.19 6.56 -1.06
N ASP A 107 4.64 7.80 -0.95
CA ASP A 107 5.12 8.60 -2.07
C ASP A 107 6.59 8.31 -2.41
N PHE A 108 6.93 8.44 -3.69
CA PHE A 108 8.32 8.60 -4.11
C PHE A 108 8.60 10.10 -4.26
N VAL A 109 9.57 10.62 -3.51
CA VAL A 109 9.92 12.05 -3.54
C VAL A 109 11.41 12.21 -3.86
N HIS A 110 11.72 12.91 -4.94
CA HIS A 110 13.08 13.35 -5.25
C HIS A 110 13.23 14.84 -4.96
N THR A 111 14.08 15.17 -3.99
CA THR A 111 14.36 16.56 -3.57
C THR A 111 15.70 17.07 -4.10
N GLY A 112 16.45 16.23 -4.83
CA GLY A 112 17.70 16.60 -5.49
C GLY A 112 17.50 17.34 -6.82
N SER A 113 18.59 17.80 -7.43
CA SER A 113 18.61 18.38 -8.77
C SER A 113 19.00 17.34 -9.82
N ASP A 114 18.26 17.35 -10.93
CA ASP A 114 18.37 16.34 -12.00
C ASP A 114 19.61 16.50 -12.90
N THR A 115 20.40 17.57 -12.71
CA THR A 115 21.42 17.96 -13.69
C THR A 115 22.72 17.15 -13.67
N ASN A 116 22.95 16.22 -12.72
CA ASN A 116 24.05 15.23 -12.84
C ASN A 116 24.18 14.16 -11.74
N HIS A 117 23.16 13.86 -10.96
CA HIS A 117 23.40 13.27 -9.66
C HIS A 117 22.43 12.14 -9.32
N GLY A 118 22.68 10.95 -9.88
CA GLY A 118 22.06 9.71 -9.44
C GLY A 118 21.24 8.98 -10.49
N GLY A 119 20.50 7.96 -10.06
CA GLY A 119 19.55 7.27 -10.93
C GLY A 119 18.79 6.14 -10.25
N PHE A 120 17.66 5.76 -10.82
CA PHE A 120 16.83 4.66 -10.37
C PHE A 120 16.59 3.69 -11.53
N THR A 121 17.25 2.55 -11.46
CA THR A 121 17.21 1.47 -12.46
C THR A 121 16.65 0.19 -11.88
N SER A 122 16.11 -0.68 -12.73
CA SER A 122 15.61 -2.01 -12.35
C SER A 122 15.93 -3.01 -13.45
N SER A 123 15.86 -4.30 -13.13
CA SER A 123 15.87 -5.38 -14.12
C SER A 123 14.64 -5.29 -15.05
N ASP A 124 14.71 -5.94 -16.21
CA ASP A 124 13.56 -6.10 -17.13
C ASP A 124 13.02 -7.55 -17.05
N PRO A 125 11.73 -7.78 -16.72
CA PRO A 125 10.75 -6.77 -16.30
C PRO A 125 11.07 -6.22 -14.90
N SER A 126 10.65 -4.99 -14.66
CA SER A 126 10.82 -4.31 -13.37
C SER A 126 9.94 -4.94 -12.30
N ASN A 127 10.48 -5.11 -11.11
CA ASN A 127 9.73 -5.53 -9.91
C ASN A 127 9.64 -4.37 -8.93
N VAL A 128 9.24 -3.21 -9.44
CA VAL A 128 9.10 -1.98 -8.66
C VAL A 128 7.62 -1.63 -8.58
N TYR A 129 7.13 -1.36 -7.37
CA TYR A 129 5.75 -0.97 -7.11
C TYR A 129 5.73 0.32 -6.30
N ILE A 130 4.96 1.31 -6.75
CA ILE A 130 4.77 2.60 -6.06
C ILE A 130 3.27 2.86 -6.00
N LEU A 131 2.74 2.97 -4.78
CA LEU A 131 1.30 3.14 -4.54
C LEU A 131 0.91 4.61 -4.27
N GLY A 132 1.87 5.44 -3.86
CA GLY A 132 1.67 6.88 -3.75
C GLY A 132 2.00 7.65 -5.02
N SER A 133 2.12 8.97 -4.88
CA SER A 133 2.50 9.88 -5.95
C SER A 133 4.01 9.84 -6.20
N ILE A 134 4.41 10.23 -7.41
CA ILE A 134 5.82 10.48 -7.74
C ILE A 134 6.02 12.00 -7.85
N ASP A 135 6.85 12.56 -6.98
CA ASP A 135 7.21 13.98 -6.98
C ASP A 135 8.71 14.14 -7.29
N GLY A 136 9.03 14.91 -8.33
CA GLY A 136 10.39 15.23 -8.76
C GLY A 136 10.59 16.74 -8.84
N SER A 137 11.47 17.27 -8.01
CA SER A 137 11.79 18.70 -7.95
C SER A 137 12.83 19.10 -9.00
N ASP A 138 12.43 19.74 -10.10
CA ASP A 138 13.23 20.88 -10.61
C ASP A 138 12.50 21.83 -11.60
N ASP A 139 11.30 21.50 -12.10
CA ASP A 139 10.59 22.38 -13.04
C ASP A 139 9.07 22.15 -13.16
N GLY A 140 8.51 21.32 -12.27
CA GLY A 140 7.09 20.98 -12.29
C GLY A 140 6.76 19.72 -13.11
N ASN A 141 7.52 18.63 -12.86
CA ASN A 141 7.10 17.20 -12.89
C ASN A 141 7.97 16.18 -13.65
N HIS A 142 9.19 16.49 -14.11
CA HIS A 142 9.89 15.52 -14.96
C HIS A 142 11.25 15.08 -14.44
N LEU A 143 11.26 13.96 -13.71
CA LEU A 143 12.48 13.19 -13.48
C LEU A 143 13.09 12.78 -14.83
N ASN A 144 14.40 13.01 -15.01
CA ASN A 144 15.07 12.70 -16.27
C ASN A 144 14.90 11.21 -16.65
N PRO A 145 14.28 10.89 -17.80
CA PRO A 145 13.97 9.51 -18.19
C PRO A 145 15.20 8.63 -18.37
N ASN A 146 16.36 9.22 -18.65
CA ASN A 146 17.61 8.48 -18.78
C ASN A 146 18.21 8.09 -17.43
N LEU A 147 17.89 8.84 -16.36
CA LEU A 147 18.38 8.59 -15.01
C LEU A 147 17.36 7.78 -14.19
N TYR A 148 16.07 7.97 -14.44
CA TYR A 148 14.97 7.29 -13.76
C TYR A 148 14.10 6.50 -14.74
N PRO A 149 14.67 5.56 -15.53
CA PRO A 149 13.91 4.78 -16.50
C PRO A 149 12.79 3.92 -15.87
N VAL A 150 12.93 3.54 -14.60
CA VAL A 150 11.92 2.79 -13.85
C VAL A 150 10.64 3.58 -13.65
N LEU A 151 10.73 4.91 -13.52
CA LEU A 151 9.59 5.78 -13.20
C LEU A 151 8.89 6.32 -14.45
N GLN A 152 9.15 5.72 -15.62
CA GLN A 152 8.61 6.18 -16.90
C GLN A 152 7.33 5.42 -17.26
N CYS A 153 6.42 6.10 -17.97
CA CYS A 153 5.21 5.51 -18.52
C CYS A 153 5.08 5.79 -20.02
N ASP A 154 4.61 4.80 -20.78
CA ASP A 154 4.37 4.94 -22.22
C ASP A 154 3.26 5.97 -22.46
N GLY A 155 3.59 7.04 -23.18
CA GLY A 155 2.63 8.10 -23.51
C GLY A 155 2.59 9.28 -22.53
N ALA A 156 3.40 9.26 -21.46
CA ALA A 156 3.57 10.39 -20.55
C ALA A 156 4.35 11.54 -21.25
N ALA A 157 3.63 12.36 -22.01
CA ALA A 157 4.15 13.58 -22.61
C ALA A 157 3.30 14.80 -22.19
N SER A 158 3.24 15.12 -20.89
CA SER A 158 2.88 16.45 -20.34
C SER A 158 2.72 16.38 -18.82
N ASN A 159 3.59 16.97 -18.01
CA ASN A 159 3.42 18.30 -17.38
C ASN A 159 2.41 18.39 -16.23
N ASP A 160 1.72 17.32 -15.87
CA ASP A 160 1.16 17.16 -14.52
C ASP A 160 1.95 16.11 -13.77
N GLY A 161 1.95 16.18 -12.44
CA GLY A 161 2.61 15.18 -11.63
C GLY A 161 1.99 13.85 -11.98
N LEU A 162 2.79 12.79 -11.96
CA LEU A 162 2.32 11.41 -12.08
C LEU A 162 1.45 11.10 -10.84
N THR A 163 0.26 11.70 -10.85
CA THR A 163 -0.82 11.61 -9.88
C THR A 163 -1.95 10.74 -10.42
N ASP A 164 -1.84 10.34 -11.70
CA ASP A 164 -2.72 9.38 -12.34
C ASP A 164 -1.88 8.19 -12.80
N TYR A 165 -2.19 7.03 -12.21
CA TYR A 165 -1.64 5.74 -12.60
C TYR A 165 -2.03 5.46 -14.07
N GLN A 166 -1.20 5.90 -15.02
CA GLN A 166 -1.46 5.65 -16.42
C GLN A 166 -1.13 4.18 -16.75
N ASN A 167 -2.07 3.51 -17.41
CA ASN A 167 -1.82 2.18 -17.97
C ASN A 167 -0.54 2.21 -18.81
N ASN A 168 0.40 1.29 -18.56
CA ASN A 168 1.68 1.09 -19.27
C ASN A 168 2.90 1.85 -18.68
N CYS A 169 3.04 1.85 -17.35
CA CYS A 169 4.26 2.29 -16.66
C CYS A 169 5.30 1.17 -16.53
N ASN A 170 6.58 1.57 -16.36
CA ASN A 170 7.69 0.69 -16.02
C ASN A 170 7.73 0.33 -14.52
N PHE A 171 6.68 0.63 -13.78
CA PHE A 171 6.47 0.24 -12.39
C PHE A 171 4.99 -0.13 -12.20
N GLY A 172 4.70 -0.98 -11.22
CA GLY A 172 3.34 -1.41 -10.91
C GLY A 172 2.68 -0.55 -9.84
N GLY A 173 1.35 -0.45 -9.90
CA GLY A 173 0.53 0.21 -8.90
C GLY A 173 -0.10 -0.80 -7.92
N GLU A 174 -1.11 -0.34 -7.17
CA GLU A 174 -1.83 -1.19 -6.21
C GLU A 174 -2.46 -2.42 -6.88
N THR A 175 -3.10 -2.25 -8.04
CA THR A 175 -3.73 -3.36 -8.77
C THR A 175 -2.71 -4.41 -9.18
N ASP A 176 -1.55 -4.00 -9.68
CA ASP A 176 -0.49 -4.92 -10.08
C ASP A 176 0.09 -5.64 -8.85
N LEU A 177 0.32 -4.89 -7.76
CA LEU A 177 0.83 -5.45 -6.51
C LEU A 177 -0.14 -6.49 -5.93
N MET A 178 -1.45 -6.23 -5.92
CA MET A 178 -2.46 -7.17 -5.41
C MET A 178 -2.45 -8.53 -6.13
N THR A 179 -2.02 -8.58 -7.39
CA THR A 179 -1.85 -9.83 -8.13
C THR A 179 -0.49 -10.50 -7.91
N ASN A 180 0.47 -9.78 -7.34
CA ASN A 180 1.80 -10.30 -7.05
C ASN A 180 1.79 -11.19 -5.79
N PRO A 181 2.41 -12.39 -5.82
CA PRO A 181 2.55 -13.24 -4.63
C PRO A 181 3.17 -12.56 -3.41
N ILE A 182 3.99 -11.52 -3.63
CA ILE A 182 4.64 -10.76 -2.55
C ILE A 182 3.66 -9.90 -1.73
N TYR A 183 2.48 -9.60 -2.25
CA TYR A 183 1.45 -8.88 -1.50
C TYR A 183 1.05 -9.62 -0.21
N GLN A 184 0.98 -10.95 -0.28
CA GLN A 184 0.75 -11.79 0.91
C GLN A 184 1.88 -11.67 1.93
N ALA A 185 3.12 -11.43 1.47
CA ALA A 185 4.27 -11.24 2.36
C ALA A 185 4.26 -9.87 3.08
N ILE A 186 3.49 -8.90 2.58
CA ILE A 186 3.26 -7.59 3.19
C ILE A 186 2.05 -7.64 4.13
N CYS A 187 0.90 -8.06 3.59
CA CYS A 187 -0.39 -8.00 4.27
C CYS A 187 -0.69 -9.21 5.16
N GLY A 188 0.14 -10.26 5.05
CA GLY A 188 -0.05 -11.56 5.68
C GLY A 188 -0.88 -12.50 4.82
N GLU A 189 -0.64 -13.80 4.94
CA GLU A 189 -1.40 -14.78 4.15
C GLU A 189 -2.84 -14.85 4.65
N ASN A 190 -3.79 -15.10 3.75
CA ASN A 190 -5.22 -15.22 4.06
C ASN A 190 -5.83 -13.94 4.67
N PHE A 191 -5.39 -12.77 4.20
CA PHE A 191 -5.97 -11.51 4.65
C PHE A 191 -7.45 -11.37 4.24
N SER A 192 -8.34 -11.57 5.21
CA SER A 192 -9.79 -11.57 5.08
C SER A 192 -10.41 -10.35 5.77
N GLY A 193 -11.37 -9.69 5.11
CA GLY A 193 -12.14 -8.57 5.69
C GLY A 193 -13.19 -8.99 6.72
N GLY A 194 -13.29 -10.30 6.96
CA GLY A 194 -14.29 -10.88 7.84
C GLY A 194 -15.67 -10.97 7.19
N GLU A 195 -16.67 -11.17 8.02
CA GLU A 195 -18.06 -11.38 7.61
C GLU A 195 -18.97 -10.43 8.39
N ILE A 196 -19.90 -9.82 7.67
CA ILE A 196 -20.97 -8.97 8.20
C ILE A 196 -22.32 -9.68 8.00
N SER A 197 -23.34 -9.25 8.74
CA SER A 197 -24.70 -9.81 8.71
C SER A 197 -25.27 -9.98 7.29
N SER A 198 -26.28 -10.82 7.12
CA SER A 198 -26.88 -11.13 5.81
C SER A 198 -27.68 -9.98 5.20
N ASP A 199 -28.07 -10.19 3.93
CA ASP A 199 -29.02 -9.35 3.17
C ASP A 199 -30.31 -9.06 3.96
N GLN A 200 -30.90 -7.90 3.69
CA GLN A 200 -32.13 -7.45 4.30
C GLN A 200 -33.17 -7.08 3.23
N GLU A 201 -34.42 -7.35 3.56
CA GLU A 201 -35.58 -6.95 2.78
C GLU A 201 -36.35 -5.90 3.59
N VAL A 202 -36.42 -4.67 3.08
CA VAL A 202 -36.93 -3.51 3.83
C VAL A 202 -38.06 -2.84 3.08
N CYS A 203 -39.19 -2.63 3.76
CA CYS A 203 -40.31 -1.88 3.19
C CYS A 203 -39.99 -0.39 3.10
N GLU A 204 -40.53 0.28 2.08
CA GLU A 204 -40.43 1.73 1.96
C GLU A 204 -40.85 2.45 3.26
N GLY A 205 -39.94 3.28 3.79
CA GLY A 205 -40.15 4.06 5.01
C GLY A 205 -39.74 3.39 6.33
N ASN A 206 -39.33 2.12 6.32
CA ASN A 206 -38.76 1.46 7.49
C ASN A 206 -37.25 1.73 7.63
N GLU A 207 -36.75 1.66 8.86
CA GLU A 207 -35.32 1.74 9.15
C GLU A 207 -34.63 0.38 8.86
N LEU A 208 -33.33 0.43 8.53
CA LEU A 208 -32.53 -0.77 8.36
C LEU A 208 -32.18 -1.40 9.71
N ASP A 209 -32.13 -2.72 9.75
CA ASP A 209 -31.50 -3.41 10.88
C ASP A 209 -29.98 -3.10 10.89
N PRO A 210 -29.35 -2.98 12.07
CA PRO A 210 -27.91 -2.78 12.15
C PRO A 210 -27.13 -3.91 11.45
N PHE A 211 -26.07 -3.53 10.74
CA PHE A 211 -25.11 -4.48 10.19
C PHE A 211 -24.17 -4.95 11.29
N LEU A 212 -24.24 -6.23 11.62
CA LEU A 212 -23.46 -6.83 12.71
C LEU A 212 -22.23 -7.55 12.20
N ASN A 213 -21.13 -7.43 12.92
CA ASN A 213 -19.93 -8.22 12.72
C ASN A 213 -20.18 -9.69 13.08
N VAL A 214 -20.19 -10.56 12.08
CA VAL A 214 -20.24 -12.02 12.26
C VAL A 214 -18.83 -12.55 12.52
N SER A 215 -17.84 -12.09 11.77
CA SER A 215 -16.43 -12.34 12.03
C SER A 215 -15.57 -11.11 11.71
N PRO A 216 -14.59 -10.77 12.58
CA PRO A 216 -13.70 -9.64 12.34
C PRO A 216 -12.68 -9.95 11.23
N ALA A 217 -11.97 -8.92 10.76
CA ALA A 217 -10.86 -9.12 9.84
C ALA A 217 -9.76 -9.99 10.46
N THR A 218 -9.10 -10.79 9.62
CA THR A 218 -8.02 -11.69 10.04
C THR A 218 -6.94 -11.74 8.99
N THR A 219 -5.70 -11.98 9.41
CA THR A 219 -4.58 -12.29 8.53
C THR A 219 -3.60 -13.18 9.29
N SER A 220 -2.85 -14.03 8.60
CA SER A 220 -1.72 -14.71 9.21
C SER A 220 -0.52 -13.75 9.26
N GLY A 221 0.04 -13.54 10.45
CA GLY A 221 1.16 -12.61 10.65
C GLY A 221 1.08 -11.84 11.97
N ASN A 222 2.00 -10.88 12.15
CA ASN A 222 2.30 -10.29 13.46
C ASN A 222 1.38 -9.13 13.88
N GLU A 223 0.81 -8.35 12.95
CA GLU A 223 -0.16 -7.31 13.34
C GLU A 223 -1.59 -7.86 13.30
N THR A 224 -2.30 -7.63 14.40
CA THR A 224 -3.67 -8.05 14.66
C THR A 224 -4.63 -6.89 14.86
N SER A 225 -4.16 -5.64 14.73
CA SER A 225 -5.00 -4.44 14.80
C SER A 225 -5.43 -4.03 13.40
N PHE A 226 -6.74 -4.01 13.17
CA PHE A 226 -7.35 -3.55 11.93
C PHE A 226 -8.15 -2.28 12.19
N THR A 227 -8.15 -1.36 11.24
CA THR A 227 -9.13 -0.29 11.15
C THR A 227 -10.22 -0.67 10.15
N TYR A 228 -11.39 -0.05 10.27
CA TYR A 228 -12.53 -0.36 9.42
C TYR A 228 -13.08 0.93 8.82
N GLN A 229 -13.69 0.80 7.65
CA GLN A 229 -14.41 1.87 6.99
C GLN A 229 -15.58 1.27 6.19
N TRP A 230 -16.76 1.86 6.33
CA TRP A 230 -17.95 1.43 5.60
C TRP A 230 -18.18 2.22 4.32
N TYR A 231 -18.70 1.52 3.31
CA TYR A 231 -19.06 2.05 2.01
C TYR A 231 -20.43 1.53 1.57
N TYR A 232 -21.10 2.28 0.69
CA TYR A 232 -22.30 1.81 0.02
C TYR A 232 -22.29 2.13 -1.48
N THR A 233 -23.07 1.41 -2.26
CA THR A 233 -23.32 1.74 -3.67
C THR A 233 -24.73 1.32 -4.08
N THR A 234 -25.25 1.92 -5.13
CA THR A 234 -26.48 1.48 -5.81
C THR A 234 -26.18 0.82 -7.16
N LYS A 235 -24.90 0.70 -7.54
CA LYS A 235 -24.47 0.07 -8.79
C LYS A 235 -24.46 -1.45 -8.64
N LEU A 236 -25.36 -2.09 -9.36
CA LEU A 236 -25.42 -3.56 -9.44
C LEU A 236 -24.12 -4.13 -10.00
N ASN A 237 -23.66 -5.25 -9.43
CA ASN A 237 -22.45 -5.99 -9.83
C ASN A 237 -21.12 -5.20 -9.69
N SER A 238 -21.08 -4.15 -8.85
CA SER A 238 -19.83 -3.45 -8.51
C SER A 238 -19.00 -4.30 -7.53
N ASP A 239 -17.72 -4.55 -7.83
CA ASP A 239 -16.80 -5.22 -6.91
C ASP A 239 -15.93 -4.17 -6.20
N PRO A 240 -15.98 -4.02 -4.87
CA PRO A 240 -15.20 -3.01 -4.16
C PRO A 240 -13.68 -3.17 -4.33
N LYS A 241 -13.19 -4.35 -4.73
CA LYS A 241 -11.76 -4.59 -5.01
C LYS A 241 -11.28 -4.00 -6.32
N THR A 242 -12.17 -3.78 -7.29
CA THR A 242 -11.81 -3.32 -8.63
C THR A 242 -12.53 -2.03 -9.05
N ASP A 243 -13.65 -1.72 -8.39
CA ASP A 243 -14.55 -0.63 -8.73
C ASP A 243 -14.80 0.32 -7.53
N LEU A 244 -13.85 0.50 -6.60
CA LEU A 244 -14.06 1.30 -5.38
C LEU A 244 -14.58 2.72 -5.66
N MET A 245 -14.23 3.32 -6.79
CA MET A 245 -14.76 4.62 -7.23
C MET A 245 -16.27 4.66 -7.46
N SER A 246 -16.91 3.49 -7.66
CA SER A 246 -18.37 3.34 -7.74
C SER A 246 -19.01 3.20 -6.36
N TRP A 247 -18.22 3.16 -5.28
CA TRP A 247 -18.68 3.07 -3.90
C TRP A 247 -18.51 4.41 -3.20
N THR A 248 -19.55 4.81 -2.46
CA THR A 248 -19.59 6.04 -1.68
C THR A 248 -19.10 5.76 -0.27
N LEU A 249 -18.14 6.56 0.19
CA LEU A 249 -17.65 6.56 1.58
C LEU A 249 -18.76 6.99 2.55
N ILE A 250 -18.90 6.26 3.65
CA ILE A 250 -19.76 6.66 4.77
C ILE A 250 -18.90 7.31 5.85
N GLU A 251 -18.92 8.64 5.88
CA GLU A 251 -18.11 9.44 6.81
C GLU A 251 -18.28 9.01 8.28
N ASN A 252 -17.16 8.79 8.98
CA ASN A 252 -17.07 8.38 10.38
C ASN A 252 -17.67 7.00 10.72
N ALA A 253 -17.98 6.17 9.72
CA ALA A 253 -18.39 4.79 9.94
C ALA A 253 -17.15 3.88 10.02
N GLU A 254 -16.50 3.88 11.19
CA GLU A 254 -15.23 3.16 11.43
C GLU A 254 -15.38 1.97 12.39
N SER A 255 -16.60 1.70 12.85
CA SER A 255 -16.88 0.63 13.81
C SER A 255 -17.02 -0.73 13.14
N LEU A 256 -16.76 -1.79 13.90
CA LEU A 256 -16.97 -3.18 13.45
C LEU A 256 -18.44 -3.44 13.06
N ASP A 257 -19.36 -2.93 13.86
CA ASP A 257 -20.80 -2.92 13.57
C ASP A 257 -21.19 -1.55 12.99
N TYR A 258 -22.24 -1.51 12.19
CA TYR A 258 -22.74 -0.26 11.61
C TYR A 258 -24.27 -0.18 11.64
N THR A 259 -24.78 0.88 12.25
CA THR A 259 -26.19 1.26 12.12
C THR A 259 -26.30 2.33 11.05
N SER A 260 -27.05 2.05 9.99
CA SER A 260 -27.16 2.95 8.84
C SER A 260 -27.64 4.35 9.23
N ASN A 261 -26.91 5.36 8.77
CA ASN A 261 -27.24 6.77 8.94
C ASN A 261 -27.29 7.52 7.59
N ILE A 262 -27.29 6.81 6.46
CA ILE A 262 -27.25 7.41 5.11
C ILE A 262 -28.61 8.00 4.67
N GLY A 263 -29.60 8.03 5.57
CA GLY A 263 -30.96 8.47 5.29
C GLY A 263 -31.83 7.39 4.67
N SER A 264 -32.99 7.80 4.14
CA SER A 264 -33.95 6.88 3.53
C SER A 264 -33.41 6.26 2.24
N ILE A 265 -33.51 4.95 2.13
CA ILE A 265 -33.14 4.19 0.93
C ILE A 265 -34.39 4.03 0.07
N THR A 266 -34.27 4.33 -1.23
CA THR A 266 -35.39 4.31 -2.20
C THR A 266 -35.18 3.34 -3.35
N GLN A 267 -34.05 2.64 -3.36
CA GLN A 267 -33.68 1.63 -4.36
C GLN A 267 -32.71 0.63 -3.76
N THR A 268 -32.54 -0.52 -4.42
CA THR A 268 -31.57 -1.54 -3.98
C THR A 268 -30.19 -0.92 -3.76
N THR A 269 -29.66 -1.14 -2.57
CA THR A 269 -28.39 -0.56 -2.09
C THR A 269 -27.53 -1.66 -1.51
N PHE A 270 -26.25 -1.61 -1.83
CA PHE A 270 -25.24 -2.57 -1.39
C PHE A 270 -24.32 -1.92 -0.37
N PHE A 271 -23.95 -2.66 0.67
CA PHE A 271 -23.02 -2.22 1.70
C PHE A 271 -21.84 -3.17 1.80
N VAL A 272 -20.68 -2.62 2.14
CA VAL A 272 -19.47 -3.39 2.43
C VAL A 272 -18.65 -2.71 3.51
N ARG A 273 -17.93 -3.51 4.29
CA ARG A 273 -16.93 -3.03 5.24
C ARG A 273 -15.54 -3.30 4.66
N GLN A 274 -14.74 -2.25 4.48
CA GLN A 274 -13.32 -2.35 4.24
C GLN A 274 -12.62 -2.57 5.58
N ALA A 275 -11.68 -3.51 5.62
CA ALA A 275 -10.73 -3.66 6.70
C ALA A 275 -9.35 -3.29 6.19
N SER A 276 -8.66 -2.45 6.95
CA SER A 276 -7.33 -1.96 6.63
C SER A 276 -6.35 -2.35 7.72
N LYS A 277 -5.17 -2.75 7.28
CA LYS A 277 -3.97 -2.94 8.10
C LYS A 277 -2.90 -1.99 7.54
N GLY A 278 -1.88 -1.67 8.32
CA GLY A 278 -0.80 -0.78 7.87
C GLY A 278 -0.25 -1.17 6.49
N ALA A 279 0.55 -0.28 5.89
CA ALA A 279 1.18 -0.55 4.61
C ALA A 279 0.21 -0.60 3.40
N GLY A 280 -0.92 0.12 3.45
CA GLY A 280 -1.90 0.14 2.36
C GLY A 280 -2.67 -1.18 2.16
N CYS A 281 -2.52 -2.13 3.08
CA CYS A 281 -3.19 -3.41 3.02
C CYS A 281 -4.69 -3.26 3.28
N VAL A 282 -5.50 -3.42 2.25
CA VAL A 282 -6.96 -3.43 2.35
C VAL A 282 -7.57 -4.76 1.91
N THR A 283 -8.70 -5.08 2.50
CA THR A 283 -9.55 -6.21 2.11
C THR A 283 -11.00 -5.87 2.47
N TYR A 284 -11.95 -6.64 1.95
CA TYR A 284 -13.37 -6.33 2.08
C TYR A 284 -14.13 -7.53 2.65
N SER A 285 -15.18 -7.26 3.41
CA SER A 285 -16.15 -8.27 3.86
C SER A 285 -16.98 -8.83 2.68
N ASN A 286 -17.92 -9.72 2.97
CA ASN A 286 -19.05 -9.95 2.08
C ASN A 286 -19.83 -8.65 1.83
N ILE A 287 -20.49 -8.58 0.66
CA ILE A 287 -21.43 -7.52 0.32
C ILE A 287 -22.79 -7.87 0.89
N VAL A 288 -23.47 -6.89 1.47
CA VAL A 288 -24.85 -7.00 1.97
C VAL A 288 -25.77 -6.22 1.04
N THR A 289 -26.82 -6.89 0.58
CA THR A 289 -27.86 -6.32 -0.29
C THR A 289 -29.04 -5.87 0.56
N ILE A 290 -29.47 -4.64 0.36
CA ILE A 290 -30.73 -4.10 0.85
C ILE A 290 -31.71 -4.08 -0.31
N ASP A 291 -32.67 -4.99 -0.30
CA ASP A 291 -33.75 -5.02 -1.26
C ASP A 291 -34.94 -4.22 -0.72
N MET A 292 -35.33 -3.19 -1.49
CA MET A 292 -36.49 -2.38 -1.17
C MET A 292 -37.76 -3.05 -1.68
N VAL A 293 -38.70 -3.28 -0.77
CA VAL A 293 -40.03 -3.80 -1.10
C VAL A 293 -41.03 -2.68 -1.07
N ASP A 294 -41.82 -2.59 -2.14
CA ASP A 294 -42.96 -1.69 -2.19
C ASP A 294 -43.93 -2.02 -1.05
N ALA A 295 -44.41 -0.98 -0.38
CA ALA A 295 -45.49 -1.15 0.60
C ALA A 295 -46.69 -1.83 -0.09
N PRO A 296 -47.36 -2.80 0.56
CA PRO A 296 -48.52 -3.43 -0.03
C PRO A 296 -49.55 -2.37 -0.40
N SER A 297 -49.95 -2.32 -1.68
CA SER A 297 -50.99 -1.39 -2.12
C SER A 297 -52.24 -1.65 -1.27
N PRO A 298 -52.87 -0.63 -0.66
CA PRO A 298 -54.12 -0.84 0.04
C PRO A 298 -55.15 -1.30 -1.00
N ILE A 299 -55.39 -2.62 -1.05
CA ILE A 299 -56.46 -3.20 -1.85
C ILE A 299 -57.74 -2.57 -1.32
N GLY A 300 -58.52 -2.03 -2.26
CA GLY A 300 -59.61 -1.10 -2.02
C GLY A 300 -60.51 -1.46 -0.85
N ILE A 301 -60.97 -0.41 -0.18
CA ILE A 301 -62.09 -0.42 0.75
C ILE A 301 -63.22 -1.24 0.09
N PHE A 302 -63.53 -2.42 0.64
CA PHE A 302 -64.80 -3.07 0.35
C PHE A 302 -65.89 -2.17 0.96
N HIS A 303 -66.53 -1.34 0.13
CA HIS A 303 -67.85 -0.83 0.45
C HIS A 303 -68.81 -2.02 0.36
N GLU A 304 -69.25 -2.53 1.50
CA GLU A 304 -70.53 -3.24 1.64
C GLU A 304 -71.68 -2.23 1.77
#